data_AF-A0A7V9TFA4-F1
#
_entry.id   AF-A0A7V9TFA4-F1
#
_cell.length_a   1.000
_cell.length_b   1.000
_cell.length_c   1.000
_cell.angle_alpha   90.00
_cell.angle_beta   90.00
_cell.angle_gamma   90.00
#
_symmetry.space_group_name_H-M   'P 1'
#
loop_
_entity.id
_entity.type
_entity.pdbx_description
1 polymer ?
#
loop_
_entity_poly.entity_id
_entity_poly.type
_entity_poly.pdbx_seq_one_letter_code
_entity_poly.pdbx_strand_id
1 'polypeptide(L)'
;MFNGLIPDRPLGDRAFWARPVRGDTSATLWNGTHAYHELPRVLDLPNGWVQNANEPPWTATVPVLLHPDAFPAYMAPRGMGLRPQRSVRMLMENPRMTLEEMVRLKHSTRLELADRVLDNLIAAARASDFADARRAADVLERWGRSADAESRGTVLSRVGHRRWLLGVEVSATCSRSAGLCRTR
;
A
#
# COMPACT_ATOMS: atom_id res chain seq x y z
N MET A 1 -2.76 10.51 -15.74
CA MET A 1 -3.33 11.88 -15.81
C MET A 1 -4.09 12.13 -14.52
N PHE A 2 -3.75 13.19 -13.77
CA PHE A 2 -4.53 13.66 -12.62
C PHE A 2 -5.51 14.72 -13.11
N ASN A 3 -6.81 14.57 -12.81
CA ASN A 3 -7.85 15.47 -13.33
C ASN A 3 -8.95 15.70 -12.29
N GLY A 4 -9.57 16.88 -12.36
CA GLY A 4 -10.67 17.29 -11.51
C GLY A 4 -10.78 18.81 -11.41
N LEU A 5 -11.93 19.29 -10.95
CA LEU A 5 -12.11 20.68 -10.54
C LEU A 5 -11.57 20.85 -9.12
N ILE A 6 -10.27 21.15 -9.01
CA ILE A 6 -9.58 21.31 -7.73
C ILE A 6 -9.71 22.78 -7.30
N PRO A 7 -10.35 23.08 -6.16
CA PRO A 7 -10.45 24.46 -5.69
C PRO A 7 -9.07 25.10 -5.48
N ASP A 8 -8.90 26.32 -5.99
CA ASP A 8 -7.73 27.12 -5.68
C ASP A 8 -7.89 27.71 -4.28
N ARG A 9 -7.07 27.22 -3.35
CA ARG A 9 -7.21 27.48 -1.92
C ARG A 9 -6.07 28.38 -1.45
N PRO A 10 -6.36 29.44 -0.67
CA PRO A 10 -5.34 30.41 -0.26
C PRO A 10 -4.43 29.90 0.85
N LEU A 11 -4.81 28.82 1.55
CA LEU A 11 -4.09 28.29 2.71
C LEU A 11 -4.35 26.81 2.94
N GLY A 12 -3.60 26.21 3.86
CA GLY A 12 -3.83 24.87 4.36
C GLY A 12 -3.37 23.77 3.42
N ASP A 13 -3.15 22.59 3.97
CA ASP A 13 -2.77 21.39 3.22
C ASP A 13 -3.98 20.48 3.00
N ARG A 14 -3.75 19.29 2.43
CA ARG A 14 -4.83 18.32 2.18
C ARG A 14 -5.56 17.91 3.45
N ALA A 15 -4.86 17.80 4.58
CA ALA A 15 -5.42 17.38 5.87
C ALA A 15 -6.31 18.48 6.47
N PHE A 16 -5.89 19.74 6.37
CA PHE A 16 -6.70 20.90 6.74
C PHE A 16 -8.04 20.91 6.00
N TRP A 17 -8.04 20.64 4.69
CA TRP A 17 -9.25 20.61 3.86
C TRP A 17 -9.99 19.26 3.85
N ALA A 18 -9.51 18.25 4.58
CA ALA A 18 -10.18 16.96 4.73
C ALA A 18 -11.14 16.90 5.93
N ARG A 19 -11.18 17.96 6.74
CA ARG A 19 -12.01 18.09 7.94
C ARG A 19 -12.98 19.27 7.79
N PRO A 20 -13.97 19.45 8.70
CA PRO A 20 -14.73 20.69 8.78
C PRO A 20 -13.79 21.89 8.90
N VAL A 21 -14.01 22.89 8.05
CA VAL A 21 -13.26 24.15 8.02
C VAL A 21 -14.17 25.27 8.52
N ARG A 22 -13.58 26.32 9.11
CA ARG A 22 -14.32 27.51 9.55
C ARG A 22 -15.14 28.09 8.40
N GLY A 23 -16.43 28.28 8.64
CA GLY A 23 -17.38 28.90 7.69
C GLY A 23 -17.76 30.34 8.06
N ASP A 24 -17.17 30.89 9.11
CA ASP A 24 -17.43 32.23 9.65
C ASP A 24 -16.40 33.27 9.18
N THR A 25 -15.62 32.96 8.14
CA THR A 25 -14.57 33.83 7.61
C THR A 25 -14.46 33.69 6.09
N SER A 26 -14.12 34.79 5.40
CA SER A 26 -13.81 34.75 3.97
C SER A 26 -12.44 34.13 3.67
N ALA A 27 -11.56 33.98 4.66
CA ALA A 27 -10.22 33.42 4.47
C ALA A 27 -10.22 31.96 4.00
N THR A 28 -11.31 31.23 4.21
CA THR A 28 -11.49 29.82 3.83
C THR A 28 -12.43 29.64 2.64
N LEU A 29 -12.95 30.74 2.08
CA LEU A 29 -13.82 30.75 0.91
C LEU A 29 -12.97 30.83 -0.37
N TRP A 30 -12.91 29.74 -1.14
CA TRP A 30 -12.30 29.73 -2.47
C TRP A 30 -13.32 30.22 -3.52
N ASN A 31 -12.84 30.92 -4.55
CA ASN A 31 -13.69 31.49 -5.60
C ASN A 31 -13.39 30.95 -7.01
N GLY A 32 -12.54 29.93 -7.11
CA GLY A 32 -12.12 29.37 -8.39
C GLY A 32 -11.49 27.99 -8.25
N THR A 33 -11.05 27.46 -9.39
CA THR A 33 -10.39 26.16 -9.50
C THR A 33 -9.12 26.27 -10.32
N HIS A 34 -8.14 25.42 -10.01
CA HIS A 34 -6.94 25.25 -10.82
C HIS A 34 -7.31 24.95 -12.29
N ALA A 35 -6.63 25.61 -13.21
CA ALA A 35 -6.67 25.29 -14.62
C ALA A 35 -6.04 23.92 -14.87
N TYR A 36 -6.45 23.26 -15.95
CA TYR A 36 -5.97 21.92 -16.28
C TYR A 36 -4.43 21.83 -16.39
N HIS A 37 -3.77 22.91 -16.82
CA HIS A 37 -2.32 22.91 -17.00
C HIS A 37 -1.52 22.95 -15.70
N GLU A 38 -2.15 23.35 -14.60
CA GLU A 38 -1.59 23.41 -13.25
C GLU A 38 -1.68 22.06 -12.52
N LEU A 39 -2.42 21.10 -13.08
CA LEU A 39 -2.57 19.77 -12.51
C LEU A 39 -1.37 18.86 -12.83
N PRO A 40 -1.03 17.89 -11.94
CA PRO A 40 0.02 16.91 -12.19
C PRO A 40 -0.22 16.07 -13.44
N ARG A 41 0.68 16.16 -14.41
CA ARG A 41 0.55 15.51 -15.71
C ARG A 41 1.90 14.98 -16.19
N VAL A 42 1.83 13.88 -16.91
CA VAL A 42 2.98 13.21 -17.52
C VAL A 42 2.55 12.75 -18.90
N LEU A 43 3.38 13.01 -19.92
CA LEU A 43 3.10 12.74 -21.33
C LEU A 43 4.37 12.20 -22.02
N ASP A 44 4.20 11.32 -23.00
CA ASP A 44 5.22 10.86 -23.96
C ASP A 44 6.61 10.61 -23.38
N LEU A 45 6.67 9.61 -22.49
CA LEU A 45 7.88 9.31 -21.73
C LEU A 45 8.84 8.37 -22.46
N PRO A 46 10.16 8.57 -22.30
CA PRO A 46 11.17 7.66 -22.86
C PRO A 46 11.06 6.22 -22.37
N ASN A 47 10.56 5.99 -21.16
CA ASN A 47 10.39 4.63 -20.61
C ASN A 47 9.12 3.92 -21.08
N GLY A 48 8.25 4.59 -21.85
CA GLY A 48 7.15 3.97 -22.57
C GLY A 48 5.92 3.60 -21.74
N TRP A 49 5.82 4.02 -20.46
CA TRP A 49 4.64 3.71 -19.65
C TRP A 49 4.28 4.79 -18.64
N VAL A 50 2.97 4.84 -18.37
CA VAL A 50 2.39 5.53 -17.22
C VAL A 50 1.47 4.55 -16.49
N GLN A 51 1.33 4.70 -15.18
CA GLN A 51 0.45 3.85 -14.38
C GLN A 51 -0.26 4.64 -13.29
N ASN A 52 -1.38 4.11 -12.85
CA ASN A 52 -1.99 4.49 -11.58
C ASN A 52 -2.82 3.32 -11.04
N ALA A 53 -2.62 3.00 -9.77
CA ALA A 53 -3.40 2.07 -8.98
C ALA A 53 -3.93 2.76 -7.70
N ASN A 54 -4.48 3.97 -7.87
CA ASN A 54 -5.12 4.84 -6.86
C ASN A 54 -4.18 5.50 -5.85
N GLU A 55 -2.88 5.37 -6.02
CA GLU A 55 -1.90 6.19 -5.32
C GLU A 55 -1.90 7.63 -5.84
N PRO A 56 -1.37 8.58 -5.04
CA PRO A 56 -1.09 9.94 -5.48
C PRO A 56 -0.29 9.99 -6.78
N PRO A 57 -0.40 11.06 -7.58
CA PRO A 57 0.10 11.10 -8.95
C PRO A 57 1.64 11.06 -9.07
N TRP A 58 2.37 11.15 -7.95
CA TRP A 58 3.82 11.32 -7.90
C TRP A 58 4.59 10.17 -8.53
N THR A 59 4.07 8.95 -8.45
CA THR A 59 4.70 7.74 -9.02
C THR A 59 3.99 7.25 -10.27
N ALA A 60 3.40 8.16 -11.05
CA ALA A 60 2.79 7.81 -12.34
C ALA A 60 3.78 7.17 -13.31
N THR A 61 5.09 7.41 -13.11
CA THR A 61 6.18 6.77 -13.84
C THR A 61 7.43 6.64 -12.96
N VAL A 62 8.37 5.77 -13.34
CA VAL A 62 9.70 5.65 -12.72
C VAL A 62 10.78 5.62 -13.80
N PRO A 63 11.80 6.51 -13.77
CA PRO A 63 12.09 7.55 -12.77
C PRO A 63 10.97 8.58 -12.55
N VAL A 64 10.84 9.09 -11.32
CA VAL A 64 9.79 10.05 -10.95
C VAL A 64 10.02 11.39 -11.65
N LEU A 65 8.95 11.94 -12.24
CA LEU A 65 8.97 13.25 -12.92
C LEU A 65 8.09 14.30 -12.22
N LEU A 66 7.16 13.85 -11.39
CA LEU A 66 6.26 14.74 -10.64
C LEU A 66 6.76 14.90 -9.21
N HIS A 67 7.33 16.06 -8.91
CA HIS A 67 7.79 16.40 -7.56
C HIS A 67 6.65 17.04 -6.77
N PRO A 68 6.22 16.45 -5.63
CA PRO A 68 5.09 16.97 -4.86
C PRO A 68 5.26 18.42 -4.42
N ASP A 69 6.49 18.85 -4.15
CA ASP A 69 6.81 20.21 -3.70
C ASP A 69 6.64 21.28 -4.79
N ALA A 70 6.48 20.88 -6.06
CA ALA A 70 6.16 21.78 -7.17
C ALA A 70 4.65 22.08 -7.29
N PHE A 71 3.81 21.49 -6.43
CA PHE A 71 2.35 21.67 -6.44
C PHE A 71 1.86 22.15 -5.06
N PRO A 72 0.69 22.81 -4.99
CA PRO A 72 0.10 23.17 -3.71
C PRO A 72 -0.05 21.96 -2.77
N ALA A 73 0.23 22.14 -1.47
CA ALA A 73 0.22 21.06 -0.48
C ALA A 73 -1.15 20.34 -0.32
N TYR A 74 -2.23 20.95 -0.83
CA TYR A 74 -3.57 20.37 -0.85
C TYR A 74 -3.89 19.56 -2.12
N MET A 75 -3.00 19.54 -3.12
CA MET A 75 -3.22 18.92 -4.44
C MET A 75 -3.45 17.41 -4.34
N ALA A 76 -2.53 16.70 -3.70
CA ALA A 76 -2.66 15.27 -3.45
C ALA A 76 -1.84 14.86 -2.21
N PRO A 77 -2.23 13.80 -1.48
CA PRO A 77 -1.45 13.29 -0.35
C PRO A 77 -0.12 12.71 -0.83
N ARG A 78 0.80 12.39 0.09
CA ARG A 78 2.06 11.69 -0.22
C ARG A 78 1.99 10.24 0.23
N GLY A 79 2.64 9.35 -0.50
CA GLY A 79 2.76 7.93 -0.16
C GLY A 79 2.42 7.01 -1.33
N MET A 80 2.77 5.73 -1.19
CA MET A 80 2.52 4.70 -2.20
C MET A 80 2.25 3.37 -1.50
N GLY A 81 1.03 2.83 -1.67
CA GLY A 81 0.66 1.53 -1.11
C GLY A 81 1.36 0.34 -1.79
N LEU A 82 1.08 -0.87 -1.31
CA LEU A 82 1.71 -2.08 -1.84
C LEU A 82 1.22 -2.46 -3.25
N ARG A 83 -0.08 -2.30 -3.54
CA ARG A 83 -0.65 -2.55 -4.88
C ARG A 83 -0.03 -1.67 -5.97
N PRO A 84 0.08 -0.33 -5.79
CA PRO A 84 0.77 0.51 -6.76
C PRO A 84 2.27 0.22 -6.83
N GLN A 85 2.93 -0.11 -5.72
CA GLN A 85 4.33 -0.60 -5.76
C GLN A 85 4.47 -1.85 -6.63
N ARG A 86 3.53 -2.80 -6.53
CA ARG A 86 3.49 -3.98 -7.40
C ARG A 86 3.26 -3.61 -8.86
N SER A 87 2.38 -2.65 -9.14
CA SER A 87 2.13 -2.17 -10.51
C SER A 87 3.38 -1.58 -11.14
N VAL A 88 4.09 -0.70 -10.42
CA VAL A 88 5.36 -0.12 -10.89
C VAL A 88 6.42 -1.20 -11.09
N ARG A 89 6.56 -2.13 -10.14
CA ARG A 89 7.54 -3.22 -10.25
C ARG A 89 7.30 -4.08 -11.49
N MET A 90 6.05 -4.46 -11.77
CA MET A 90 5.72 -5.24 -12.97
C MET A 90 6.11 -4.51 -14.27
N LEU A 91 5.92 -3.19 -14.34
CA LEU A 91 6.30 -2.41 -15.51
C LEU A 91 7.83 -2.24 -15.63
N MET A 92 8.53 -2.06 -14.51
CA MET A 92 10.00 -1.96 -14.49
C MET A 92 10.69 -3.28 -14.84
N GLU A 93 10.16 -4.41 -14.37
CA GLU A 93 10.71 -5.75 -14.63
C GLU A 93 10.45 -6.21 -16.07
N ASN A 94 9.52 -5.57 -16.79
CA ASN A 94 9.09 -5.98 -18.13
C ASN A 94 9.13 -4.78 -19.10
N PRO A 95 10.34 -4.35 -19.54
CA PRO A 95 10.52 -3.16 -20.38
C PRO A 95 9.96 -3.32 -21.80
N ARG A 96 9.67 -4.56 -22.22
CA ARG A 96 8.95 -4.90 -23.45
C ARG A 96 7.94 -5.97 -23.07
N MET A 97 6.73 -5.84 -23.58
CA MET A 97 5.62 -6.68 -23.17
C MET A 97 4.72 -6.95 -24.37
N THR A 98 4.41 -8.21 -24.64
CA THR A 98 3.34 -8.55 -25.58
C THR A 98 1.96 -8.33 -24.93
N LEU A 99 0.90 -8.34 -25.72
CA LEU A 99 -0.46 -8.23 -25.18
C LEU A 99 -0.77 -9.39 -24.22
N GLU A 100 -0.34 -10.61 -24.55
CA GLU A 100 -0.56 -11.81 -23.74
C GLU A 100 0.15 -11.70 -22.39
N GLU A 101 1.38 -11.16 -22.38
CA GLU A 101 2.11 -10.90 -21.15
C GLU A 101 1.43 -9.82 -20.30
N MET A 102 0.91 -8.76 -20.93
CA MET A 102 0.14 -7.72 -20.24
C MET A 102 -1.12 -8.29 -19.59
N VAL A 103 -1.88 -9.13 -20.30
CA VAL A 103 -3.05 -9.81 -19.77
C VAL A 103 -2.66 -10.68 -18.58
N ARG A 104 -1.58 -11.48 -18.69
CA ARG A 104 -1.07 -12.31 -17.59
C ARG A 104 -0.72 -11.46 -16.36
N LEU A 105 0.02 -10.36 -16.54
CA LEU A 105 0.44 -9.48 -15.44
C LEU A 105 -0.74 -8.74 -14.79
N LYS A 106 -1.74 -8.33 -15.57
CA LYS A 106 -2.99 -7.75 -15.03
C LYS A 106 -3.68 -8.70 -14.05
N HIS A 107 -3.58 -10.00 -14.27
CA HIS A 107 -4.14 -11.05 -13.40
C HIS A 107 -3.18 -11.55 -12.31
N SER A 108 -2.02 -10.91 -12.11
CA SER A 108 -1.06 -11.28 -11.06
C SER A 108 -1.69 -11.21 -9.66
N THR A 109 -1.55 -12.31 -8.92
CA THR A 109 -1.95 -12.44 -7.50
C THR A 109 -0.76 -12.33 -6.53
N ARG A 110 0.44 -12.00 -7.02
CA ARG A 110 1.67 -11.85 -6.23
C ARG A 110 1.49 -10.79 -5.14
N LEU A 111 1.86 -11.12 -3.91
CA LEU A 111 1.74 -10.23 -2.76
C LEU A 111 3.06 -9.49 -2.50
N GLU A 112 3.08 -8.19 -2.82
CA GLU A 112 4.26 -7.32 -2.62
C GLU A 112 4.74 -7.29 -1.15
N LEU A 113 3.82 -7.41 -0.19
CA LEU A 113 4.21 -7.49 1.23
C LEU A 113 5.06 -8.73 1.50
N ALA A 114 4.66 -9.89 0.97
CA ALA A 114 5.38 -11.14 1.18
C ALA A 114 6.80 -11.04 0.64
N ASP A 115 7.01 -10.31 -0.45
CA ASP A 115 8.35 -10.06 -0.99
C ASP A 115 9.24 -9.21 -0.08
N ARG A 116 8.67 -8.43 0.84
CA ARG A 116 9.43 -7.55 1.75
C ARG A 116 9.73 -8.20 3.09
N VAL A 117 8.82 -9.04 3.59
CA VAL A 117 8.83 -9.45 5.01
C VAL A 117 8.96 -10.95 5.23
N LEU A 118 8.69 -11.77 4.21
CA LEU A 118 8.51 -13.20 4.44
C LEU A 118 9.79 -13.89 4.94
N ASP A 119 10.95 -13.50 4.42
CA ASP A 119 12.23 -14.12 4.80
C ASP A 119 12.56 -13.86 6.28
N ASN A 120 12.39 -12.62 6.75
CA ASN A 120 12.56 -12.27 8.16
C ASN A 120 11.50 -12.94 9.05
N LEU A 121 10.26 -13.06 8.57
CA LEU A 121 9.18 -13.72 9.29
C LEU A 121 9.46 -15.22 9.46
N ILE A 122 9.95 -15.88 8.41
CA ILE A 122 10.35 -17.29 8.46
C ILE A 122 11.49 -17.47 9.45
N ALA A 123 12.53 -16.64 9.38
CA ALA A 123 13.66 -16.71 10.31
C ALA A 123 13.22 -16.57 11.77
N ALA A 124 12.37 -15.59 12.08
CA ALA A 124 11.82 -15.40 13.43
C ALA A 124 10.96 -16.60 13.88
N ALA A 125 10.13 -17.14 12.99
CA ALA A 125 9.29 -18.29 13.28
C ALA A 125 10.10 -19.58 13.52
N ARG A 126 11.25 -19.74 12.85
CA ARG A 126 12.19 -20.85 13.07
C ARG A 126 12.88 -20.77 14.43
N ALA A 127 13.25 -19.57 14.86
CA ALA A 127 13.90 -19.32 16.15
C ALA A 127 12.94 -19.38 17.35
N SER A 128 11.62 -19.46 17.10
CA SER A 128 10.61 -19.52 18.16
C SER A 128 10.59 -20.87 18.86
N ASP A 129 10.32 -20.88 20.17
CA ASP A 129 10.09 -22.10 20.97
C ASP A 129 8.76 -22.79 20.63
N PHE A 130 7.79 -22.07 20.06
CA PHE A 130 6.49 -22.63 19.70
C PHE A 130 6.59 -23.54 18.48
N ALA A 131 6.26 -24.83 18.66
CA ALA A 131 6.26 -25.82 17.58
C ALA A 131 5.37 -25.38 16.40
N ASP A 132 4.25 -24.71 16.69
CA ASP A 132 3.31 -24.20 15.68
C ASP A 132 3.93 -23.11 14.81
N ALA A 133 4.79 -22.25 15.38
CA ALA A 133 5.52 -21.23 14.63
C ALA A 133 6.52 -21.88 13.67
N ARG A 134 7.26 -22.89 14.13
CA ARG A 134 8.19 -23.64 13.27
C ARG A 134 7.46 -24.38 12.13
N ARG A 135 6.28 -24.97 12.40
CA ARG A 135 5.43 -25.57 11.34
C ARG A 135 4.86 -24.53 10.38
N ALA A 136 4.51 -23.34 10.87
CA ALA A 136 4.08 -22.23 10.02
C ALA A 136 5.20 -21.77 9.08
N ALA A 137 6.45 -21.74 9.57
CA ALA A 137 7.62 -21.45 8.75
C ALA A 137 7.76 -22.44 7.58
N ASP A 138 7.56 -23.75 7.82
CA ASP A 138 7.59 -24.77 6.75
C ASP A 138 6.55 -24.49 5.64
N VAL A 139 5.36 -24.04 6.01
CA VAL A 139 4.30 -23.73 5.04
C VAL A 139 4.63 -22.46 4.25
N LEU A 140 5.13 -21.43 4.94
CA LEU A 140 5.47 -20.14 4.34
C LEU A 140 6.70 -20.24 3.42
N GLU A 141 7.67 -21.08 3.75
CA GLU A 141 8.86 -21.31 2.93
C GLU A 141 8.53 -21.98 1.59
N ARG A 142 7.52 -22.87 1.57
CA ARG A 142 7.02 -23.49 0.33
C ARG A 142 6.02 -22.63 -0.43
N TRP A 143 5.58 -21.51 0.14
CA TRP A 143 4.55 -20.68 -0.48
C TRP A 143 5.16 -19.74 -1.52
N GLY A 144 4.66 -19.82 -2.75
CA GLY A 144 5.06 -18.96 -3.87
C GLY A 144 4.69 -17.47 -3.74
N ARG A 145 4.31 -17.00 -2.55
CA ARG A 145 3.99 -15.60 -2.23
C ARG A 145 2.82 -15.01 -3.05
N SER A 146 1.98 -15.86 -3.61
CA SER A 146 0.84 -15.50 -4.47
C SER A 146 -0.49 -15.95 -3.87
N ALA A 147 -1.53 -15.14 -4.07
CA ALA A 147 -2.89 -15.34 -3.58
C ALA A 147 -3.79 -16.15 -4.52
N ASP A 148 -3.25 -17.22 -5.10
CA ASP A 148 -3.98 -18.12 -5.99
C ASP A 148 -5.05 -18.93 -5.23
N ALA A 149 -6.03 -19.48 -5.95
CA ALA A 149 -7.17 -20.20 -5.36
C ALA A 149 -6.74 -21.34 -4.41
N GLU A 150 -5.71 -22.09 -4.79
CA GLU A 150 -5.19 -23.24 -4.01
C GLU A 150 -4.15 -22.84 -2.94
N SER A 151 -3.95 -21.53 -2.72
CA SER A 151 -2.82 -21.01 -1.96
C SER A 151 -3.03 -21.09 -0.43
N ARG A 152 -2.58 -22.20 0.17
CA ARG A 152 -2.61 -22.40 1.63
C ARG A 152 -1.77 -21.36 2.39
N GLY A 153 -0.62 -20.96 1.84
CA GLY A 153 0.28 -19.97 2.44
C GLY A 153 -0.34 -18.58 2.53
N THR A 154 -1.25 -18.23 1.62
CA THR A 154 -1.97 -16.94 1.65
C THR A 154 -2.86 -16.80 2.87
N VAL A 155 -3.60 -17.87 3.22
CA VAL A 155 -4.47 -17.86 4.40
C VAL A 155 -3.65 -17.67 5.67
N LEU A 156 -2.56 -18.43 5.80
CA LEU A 156 -1.66 -18.36 6.95
C LEU A 156 -0.99 -16.97 7.07
N SER A 157 -0.46 -16.45 5.96
CA SER A 157 0.15 -15.12 5.89
C SER A 157 -0.84 -14.02 6.28
N ARG A 158 -2.08 -14.07 5.76
CA ARG A 158 -3.13 -13.10 6.09
C ARG A 158 -3.47 -13.09 7.58
N VAL A 159 -3.57 -14.26 8.22
CA VAL A 159 -3.88 -14.36 9.66
C VAL A 159 -2.73 -13.84 10.51
N GLY A 160 -1.49 -14.21 10.18
CA GLY A 160 -0.30 -13.68 10.86
C GLY A 160 -0.19 -12.17 10.73
N HIS A 161 -0.39 -11.64 9.53
CA HIS A 161 -0.37 -10.20 9.24
C HIS A 161 -1.41 -9.41 10.04
N ARG A 162 -2.65 -9.90 10.09
CA ARG A 162 -3.73 -9.23 10.84
C ARG A 162 -3.39 -9.13 12.34
N ARG A 163 -2.73 -10.13 12.91
CA ARG A 163 -2.29 -10.10 14.31
C ARG A 163 -1.13 -9.12 14.54
N TRP A 164 -0.20 -9.05 13.59
CA TRP A 164 0.96 -8.15 13.65
C TRP A 164 0.58 -6.67 13.49
N LEU A 165 -0.29 -6.31 12.54
CA LEU A 165 -0.67 -4.91 12.30
C LEU A 165 -1.74 -4.37 13.26
N LEU A 166 -2.63 -5.21 13.78
CA LEU A 166 -3.72 -4.76 14.65
C LEU A 166 -3.40 -4.89 16.15
N GLY A 167 -2.19 -5.32 16.51
CA GLY A 167 -1.78 -5.44 17.92
C GLY A 167 -2.71 -6.34 18.75
N VAL A 168 -3.32 -7.37 18.14
CA VAL A 168 -4.21 -8.27 18.88
C VAL A 168 -3.35 -9.24 19.68
N GLU A 169 -3.12 -8.93 20.96
CA GLU A 169 -2.57 -9.85 21.94
C GLU A 169 -3.47 -11.10 22.03
N VAL A 170 -2.88 -12.27 21.81
CA VAL A 170 -3.50 -13.52 22.23
C VAL A 170 -3.17 -13.67 23.70
N SER A 171 -4.10 -13.28 24.58
CA SER A 171 -4.05 -13.76 25.96
C SER A 171 -4.14 -15.29 25.90
N ALA A 172 -3.03 -15.95 26.17
CA ALA A 172 -2.95 -17.38 26.27
C ALA A 172 -3.62 -17.80 27.58
N THR A 173 -4.94 -17.91 27.61
CA THR A 173 -5.61 -18.65 28.68
C THR A 173 -5.49 -20.13 28.39
N CYS A 174 -4.47 -20.75 28.98
CA CYS A 174 -4.48 -22.16 29.39
C CYS A 174 -4.31 -22.14 30.92
N SER A 175 -5.22 -22.68 31.72
CA SER A 175 -5.23 -24.10 32.04
C SER A 175 -6.49 -24.47 32.83
N ARG A 176 -7.05 -25.66 32.53
CA ARG A 176 -7.91 -26.39 33.46
C ARG A 176 -7.04 -26.96 34.59
N SER A 177 -6.94 -26.26 35.71
CA SER A 177 -6.76 -26.81 37.08
C SER A 177 -6.12 -25.75 37.98
N ALA A 178 -6.57 -25.74 39.23
CA ALA A 178 -6.16 -24.86 40.33
C ALA A 178 -6.53 -23.38 40.16
N GLY A 179 -7.68 -23.01 40.74
CA GLY A 179 -8.09 -21.63 40.85
C GLY A 179 -7.12 -20.81 41.69
N LEU A 180 -6.64 -19.70 41.12
CA LEU A 180 -6.25 -18.45 41.79
C LEU A 180 -5.64 -17.53 40.72
N CYS A 181 -6.47 -16.71 40.07
CA CYS A 181 -5.99 -15.56 39.31
C CYS A 181 -5.77 -14.38 40.28
N ARG A 182 -4.52 -13.93 40.43
CA ARG A 182 -4.22 -12.55 40.87
C ARG A 182 -3.72 -11.78 39.66
N THR A 183 -4.30 -10.60 39.47
CA THR A 183 -3.96 -9.66 38.41
C THR A 183 -2.62 -8.98 38.70
N ARG A 184 -1.76 -8.92 37.69
CA ARG A 184 -0.97 -7.73 37.38
C ARG A 184 -1.30 -7.32 35.97
#